data_AF-A0A961J7J9-F1
#
_entry.id   AF-A0A961J7J9-F1
#
_cell.length_a   1.000
_cell.length_b   1.000
_cell.length_c   1.000
_cell.angle_alpha   90.00
_cell.angle_beta   90.00
_cell.angle_gamma   90.00
#
_symmetry.space_group_name_H-M   'P 1'
#
loop_
_entity.id
_entity.type
_entity.pdbx_description
1 polymer ?
#
loop_
_entity_poly.entity_id
_entity_poly.type
_entity_poly.pdbx_seq_one_letter_code
_entity_poly.pdbx_strand_id
1 'polypeptide(L)' 'IFLTLEDETGVVNIIVWRTLYERFRRAVIAGRMLRVTGRLQRESGVTHVIAETVEDVSALLDTLLAGQGALPPGGETG' A
#
# COMPACT_ATOMS: atom_id res chain seq x y z
N ILE A 1 -4.30 -7.57 -13.92
CA ILE A 1 -4.00 -6.11 -13.78
C ILE A 1 -2.62 -5.99 -13.18
N PHE A 2 -1.88 -4.94 -13.53
CA PHE A 2 -0.59 -4.62 -12.93
C PHE A 2 -0.79 -3.44 -11.99
N LEU A 3 -0.24 -3.54 -10.79
CA LEU A 3 -0.14 -2.45 -9.84
C LEU A 3 1.34 -2.13 -9.63
N THR A 4 1.67 -0.86 -9.44
CA THR A 4 3.01 -0.48 -8.99
C THR A 4 2.85 0.09 -7.59
N LEU A 5 3.60 -0.46 -6.64
CA LEU A 5 3.72 0.08 -5.30
C LEU A 5 5.12 0.69 -5.16
N GLU A 6 5.20 1.84 -4.50
CA GLU A 6 6.43 2.56 -4.23
C GLU A 6 6.56 2.77 -2.72
N ASP A 7 7.75 2.52 -2.20
CA ASP A 7 8.15 2.84 -0.83
C ASP A 7 9.54 3.51 -0.83
N GLU A 8 10.09 3.79 0.35
CA GLU A 8 11.42 4.40 0.49
C GLU A 8 12.57 3.55 -0.09
N THR A 9 12.36 2.27 -0.35
CA THR A 9 13.36 1.33 -0.89
C THR A 9 13.27 1.17 -2.41
N GLY A 10 12.19 1.64 -3.03
CA GLY A 10 12.00 1.70 -4.47
C GLY A 10 10.61 1.26 -4.93
N VAL A 11 10.54 0.77 -6.17
CA VAL A 11 9.29 0.35 -6.79
C VAL A 11 9.20 -1.17 -6.90
N VAL A 12 7.99 -1.69 -6.69
CA VAL A 12 7.64 -3.10 -6.90
C VAL A 12 6.40 -3.22 -7.77
N ASN A 13 6.48 -4.11 -8.76
CA ASN A 13 5.35 -4.39 -9.65
C ASN A 13 4.57 -5.60 -9.15
N ILE A 14 3.30 -5.37 -8.81
CA ILE A 14 2.36 -6.39 -8.36
C ILE A 14 1.59 -6.94 -9.57
N ILE A 15 1.68 -8.25 -9.78
CA ILE A 15 0.93 -8.97 -10.80
C ILE A 15 -0.32 -9.56 -10.15
N VAL A 16 -1.50 -9.07 -10.55
CA VAL A 16 -2.78 -9.54 -10.02
C VAL A 16 -3.55 -10.27 -11.12
N TRP A 17 -3.71 -11.59 -10.94
CA TRP A 17 -4.50 -12.45 -11.82
C TRP A 17 -5.98 -12.04 -11.81
N ARG A 18 -6.70 -12.34 -12.90
CA ARG A 18 -8.11 -11.93 -13.08
C ARG A 18 -9.02 -12.40 -11.95
N THR A 19 -8.87 -13.65 -11.53
CA THR A 19 -9.64 -14.26 -10.43
C THR A 19 -9.42 -13.52 -9.10
N LEU A 20 -8.18 -13.11 -8.82
CA LEU A 20 -7.85 -12.35 -7.62
C LEU A 20 -8.35 -10.92 -7.70
N TYR A 21 -8.22 -10.28 -8.87
CA TYR A 21 -8.71 -8.94 -9.11
C TYR A 21 -10.23 -8.85 -8.93
N GLU A 22 -11.01 -9.80 -9.44
CA GLU A 22 -12.46 -9.81 -9.28
C GLU A 22 -12.86 -9.91 -7.79
N ARG A 23 -12.12 -10.71 -7.01
CA ARG A 23 -12.34 -10.87 -5.57
C ARG A 23 -11.95 -9.63 -4.76
N PHE A 24 -10.87 -8.95 -5.12
CA PHE A 24 -10.30 -7.83 -4.37
C PHE A 24 -10.41 -6.48 -5.10
N ARG A 25 -11.36 -6.36 -6.04
CA ARG A 25 -11.50 -5.21 -6.94
C ARG A 25 -11.51 -3.87 -6.21
N ARG A 26 -12.24 -3.79 -5.08
CA ARG A 26 -12.35 -2.56 -4.30
C ARG A 26 -11.00 -2.15 -3.70
N ALA A 27 -10.27 -3.10 -3.12
CA ALA A 27 -8.94 -2.82 -2.56
C ALA A 27 -7.98 -2.38 -3.66
N VAL A 28 -7.95 -3.08 -4.79
CA VAL A 28 -7.02 -2.79 -5.91
C VAL A 28 -7.27 -1.42 -6.56
N ILE A 29 -8.52 -0.94 -6.60
CA ILE A 29 -8.87 0.33 -7.24
C ILE A 29 -8.84 1.51 -6.26
N ALA A 30 -9.30 1.32 -5.03
CA ALA A 30 -9.55 2.42 -4.09
C ALA A 30 -8.53 2.50 -2.93
N GLY A 31 -7.72 1.46 -2.73
CA GLY A 31 -6.74 1.44 -1.66
C GLY A 31 -5.59 2.40 -1.92
N ARG A 32 -5.33 3.29 -0.96
CA ARG A 32 -4.16 4.18 -0.94
C ARG A 32 -2.93 3.49 -0.35
N MET A 33 -3.16 2.54 0.56
CA MET A 33 -2.13 1.71 1.16
C MET A 33 -2.57 0.25 1.07
N LEU A 34 -1.74 -0.58 0.44
CA LEU A 34 -2.06 -1.97 0.16
C LEU A 34 -1.04 -2.89 0.80
N ARG A 35 -1.52 -3.91 1.50
CA ARG A 35 -0.71 -5.06 1.90
C ARG A 35 -0.90 -6.16 0.85
N VAL A 36 0.18 -6.58 0.23
CA VAL A 36 0.17 -7.67 -0.76
C VAL A 36 1.01 -8.82 -0.25
N THR A 37 0.44 -10.02 -0.24
CA THR A 37 1.17 -11.26 0.03
C THR A 37 1.17 -12.13 -1.22
N GLY A 38 2.32 -12.71 -1.52
CA GLY A 38 2.47 -13.56 -2.68
C GLY A 38 3.92 -13.90 -2.97
N ARG A 39 4.17 -14.37 -4.18
CA ARG A 39 5.49 -14.88 -4.58
C ARG A 39 6.35 -13.76 -5.13
N LEU A 40 7.53 -13.57 -4.53
CA LEU A 40 8.54 -12.64 -5.01
C LEU A 40 9.26 -13.23 -6.23
N GLN A 41 9.37 -12.45 -7.29
CA GLN A 41 10.19 -12.74 -8.46
C GLN A 41 11.10 -11.55 -8.73
N ARG A 42 12.39 -11.80 -8.90
CA ARG A 42 13.36 -10.75 -9.20
C ARG A 42 14.09 -11.10 -10.47
N GLU A 43 13.98 -10.23 -11.47
CA GLU A 43 14.59 -10.43 -12.78
C GLU A 43 15.23 -9.11 -13.23
N SER A 44 16.50 -9.15 -13.64
CA SER A 44 17.22 -8.00 -14.18
C SER A 44 17.14 -6.72 -13.33
N GLY A 45 17.10 -6.86 -11.99
CA GLY A 45 17.03 -5.73 -11.05
C GLY A 45 15.63 -5.23 -10.72
N VAL A 46 14.60 -5.71 -11.42
CA VAL A 46 13.19 -5.35 -11.17
C VAL A 46 12.55 -6.38 -10.25
N THR A 47 11.87 -5.90 -9.20
CA THR A 47 11.09 -6.74 -8.30
C THR A 47 9.64 -6.83 -8.76
N HIS A 48 9.16 -8.07 -8.88
CA HIS A 48 7.75 -8.38 -9.11
C HIS A 48 7.22 -9.22 -7.96
N VAL A 49 5.94 -9.02 -7.62
CA VAL A 49 5.23 -9.91 -6.70
C VAL A 49 3.99 -10.44 -7.41
N ILE A 50 3.91 -11.75 -7.54
CA ILE A 50 2.68 -12.41 -7.97
C ILE A 50 1.74 -12.47 -6.78
N ALA A 51 0.69 -11.65 -6.80
CA ALA A 51 -0.24 -11.53 -5.69
C ALA A 51 -1.05 -12.83 -5.49
N GLU A 52 -1.15 -13.26 -4.24
CA GLU A 52 -2.02 -14.35 -3.78
C GLU A 52 -3.14 -13.79 -2.88
N THR A 53 -2.84 -12.75 -2.10
CA THR A 53 -3.83 -11.96 -1.34
C THR A 53 -3.52 -10.47 -1.43
N VAL A 54 -4.58 -9.65 -1.41
CA VAL A 54 -4.49 -8.19 -1.43
C VAL A 54 -5.45 -7.63 -0.39
N GLU A 55 -4.94 -6.79 0.50
CA GLU A 55 -5.70 -6.17 1.57
C GLU A 55 -5.54 -4.64 1.51
N ASP A 56 -6.66 -3.94 1.62
CA ASP A 56 -6.67 -2.50 1.80
C ASP A 56 -6.40 -2.18 3.27
N VAL A 57 -5.24 -1.60 3.54
CA VAL A 57 -4.81 -1.19 4.89
C VAL A 57 -4.78 0.33 5.01
N SER A 58 -5.49 1.05 4.12
CA SER A 58 -5.55 2.52 4.14
C SER A 58 -6.05 3.10 5.48
N ALA A 59 -6.83 2.32 6.26
CA ALA A 59 -7.24 2.73 7.60
C ALA A 59 -6.05 2.91 8.58
N LEU A 60 -4.94 2.20 8.37
CA LEU A 60 -3.71 2.40 9.16
C LEU A 60 -3.07 3.75 8.85
N LEU A 61 -3.12 4.16 7.57
CA LEU A 61 -2.67 5.50 7.15
C LEU A 61 -3.52 6.59 7.80
N ASP A 62 -4.84 6.39 7.88
CA ASP A 62 -5.74 7.33 8.56
C ASP A 62 -5.41 7.47 10.06
N THR A 63 -4.96 6.38 10.69
CA THR A 63 -4.53 6.39 12.10
C THR A 63 -3.23 7.19 12.29
N LEU A 64 -2.26 7.05 11.39
CA LEU A 64 -1.01 7.83 11.44
C LEU A 64 -1.27 9.33 11.21
N LEU A 65 -2.14 9.67 10.26
CA LEU A 65 -2.53 11.05 9.99
C LEU A 65 -3.30 11.68 11.16
N ALA A 66 -4.18 10.91 11.82
CA ALA A 66 -4.88 11.37 13.01
C ALA A 66 -3.92 11.64 14.19
N GLY A 67 -2.82 10.87 14.30
CA GLY A 67 -1.78 11.08 15.32
C GLY A 67 -0.88 12.29 15.07
N GLN A 68 -0.76 12.77 13.83
CA GLN A 68 0.06 13.94 13.47
C GLN A 68 -0.67 15.30 13.67
N GLY A 69 -1.93 15.29 14.09
CA GLY A 69 -2.73 16.49 14.31
C GLY A 69 -2.64 17.13 15.70
N ALA A 70 -1.89 16.54 16.64
CA ALA A 70 -1.75 17.07 18.00
C ALA A 70 -0.38 17.73 18.20
N LEU A 71 -0.06 18.76 17.39
CA LEU A 71 0.85 19.79 17.87
C LEU A 71 0.06 20.63 18.87
N PRO A 72 0.43 20.64 20.18
CA PRO A 72 -0.22 21.55 21.11
C PRO A 72 -0.03 22.98 20.59
N PRO A 73 -1.07 23.83 20.60
CA PRO A 73 -0.86 25.25 20.32
C PRO A 73 0.19 25.73 21.32
N GLY A 74 1.30 26.29 20.81
CA GLY A 74 2.36 26.85 21.61
C GLY A 74 1.77 27.75 22.69
N GLY A 75 1.88 27.33 23.93
CA GLY A 75 1.57 28.14 25.09
C GLY A 75 2.68 29.18 25.25
N GLU A 76 2.64 30.22 24.45
CA GLU A 76 3.38 31.45 24.71
C GLU A 76 2.45 32.37 25.51
N THR A 77 2.36 32.09 26.81
CA THR A 77 1.99 33.10 27.80
C THR A 77 3.26 33.85 28.19
N GLY A 78 3.40 35.08 27.70
CA GLY A 78 4.39 36.06 28.11
C GLY A 78 3.86 37.46 27.82
#